data_AF-A0A7V6IKJ6-F1
#
_entry.id   AF-A0A7V6IKJ6-F1
#
_cell.length_a   1.000
_cell.length_b   1.000
_cell.length_c   1.000
_cell.angle_alpha   90.00
_cell.angle_beta   90.00
_cell.angle_gamma   90.00
#
_symmetry.space_group_name_H-M   'P 1'
#
loop_
_entity.id
_entity.type
_entity.pdbx_description
1 polymer ?
#
loop_
_entity_poly.entity_id
_entity_poly.type
_entity_poly.pdbx_seq_one_letter_code
_entity_poly.pdbx_strand_id
1 'polypeptide(L)'
;METKEIMREQIFEIIENQLRDNNPPETKATYDRLIKRGFDDLQTRQMIAQCLVVEIFDALKYGKPYNNERYVKNLKALPKEPFD
;
A
#
# COMPACT_ATOMS: atom_id res chain seq x y z
N MET A 1 -20.93 1.99 -9.29
CA MET A 1 -19.65 2.54 -9.79
C MET A 1 -19.03 3.48 -8.77
N GLU A 2 -19.82 4.38 -8.19
CA GLU A 2 -19.42 5.37 -7.17
C GLU A 2 -18.59 4.81 -5.99
N THR A 3 -18.99 3.69 -5.38
CA THR A 3 -18.29 3.13 -4.20
C THR A 3 -16.85 2.65 -4.49
N LYS A 4 -16.57 2.15 -5.70
CA LYS A 4 -15.24 1.62 -6.05
C LYS A 4 -14.23 2.74 -6.25
N GLU A 5 -14.65 3.83 -6.88
CA GLU A 5 -13.79 5.00 -7.08
C GLU A 5 -13.50 5.70 -5.75
N ILE A 6 -14.51 5.88 -4.88
CA ILE A 6 -14.31 6.43 -3.54
C ILE A 6 -13.30 5.60 -2.74
N MET A 7 -13.40 4.27 -2.78
CA MET A 7 -12.46 3.40 -2.07
C MET A 7 -11.04 3.55 -2.60
N ARG A 8 -10.88 3.68 -3.93
CA ARG A 8 -9.58 3.92 -4.56
C ARG A 8 -8.98 5.25 -4.11
N GLU A 9 -9.76 6.33 -4.14
CA GLU A 9 -9.33 7.66 -3.70
C GLU A 9 -8.86 7.63 -2.24
N GLN A 10 -9.63 7.01 -1.36
CA GLN A 10 -9.29 6.85 0.06
C GLN A 10 -7.99 6.06 0.27
N ILE A 11 -7.79 4.99 -0.50
CA ILE A 11 -6.54 4.21 -0.44
C ILE A 11 -5.35 5.09 -0.85
N PHE A 12 -5.48 5.86 -1.93
CA PHE A 12 -4.40 6.76 -2.37
C PHE A 12 -4.13 7.87 -1.36
N GLU A 13 -5.16 8.43 -0.75
CA GLU A 13 -5.03 9.41 0.34
C GLU A 13 -4.26 8.83 1.53
N ILE A 14 -4.54 7.57 1.92
CA ILE A 14 -3.77 6.88 2.97
C ILE A 14 -2.30 6.77 2.56
N ILE A 15 -2.00 6.37 1.32
CA ILE A 15 -0.60 6.27 0.86
C ILE A 15 0.09 7.64 0.89
N GLU A 16 -0.60 8.70 0.47
CA GLU A 16 -0.09 10.07 0.56
C GLU A 16 0.24 10.49 2.00
N ASN A 17 -0.67 10.20 2.92
CA ASN A 17 -0.47 10.47 4.34
C ASN A 17 0.73 9.68 4.89
N GLN A 18 0.86 8.38 4.56
CA GLN A 18 2.00 7.57 4.99
C GLN A 18 3.34 8.08 4.45
N LEU A 19 3.38 8.55 3.20
CA LEU A 19 4.58 9.13 2.59
C LEU A 19 4.95 10.48 3.20
N ARG A 20 3.95 11.34 3.41
CA ARG A 20 4.12 12.67 4.03
C ARG A 20 4.57 12.56 5.48
N ASP A 21 3.90 11.70 6.25
CA ASP A 21 4.10 11.56 7.68
C ASP A 21 5.22 10.55 8.01
N ASN A 22 5.78 9.89 6.97
CA ASN A 22 6.81 8.85 7.06
C ASN A 22 6.43 7.74 8.06
N ASN A 23 5.17 7.33 8.04
CA ASN A 23 4.59 6.40 8.99
C ASN A 23 3.63 5.41 8.29
N PRO A 24 4.00 4.12 8.12
CA PRO A 24 5.27 3.54 8.55
C PRO A 24 6.44 4.01 7.67
N PRO A 25 7.67 4.12 8.21
CA PRO A 25 8.84 4.56 7.43
C PRO A 25 9.14 3.63 6.26
N GLU A 26 8.71 2.37 6.34
CA GLU A 26 8.85 1.40 5.26
C GLU A 26 8.07 1.75 3.99
N THR A 27 6.97 2.50 4.10
CA THR A 27 6.24 2.98 2.92
C THR A 27 7.14 3.92 2.12
N LYS A 28 7.74 4.93 2.78
CA LYS A 28 8.65 5.87 2.13
C LYS A 28 9.91 5.20 1.62
N ALA A 29 10.55 4.34 2.43
CA ALA A 29 11.74 3.60 2.01
C ALA A 29 11.48 2.70 0.78
N THR A 30 10.28 2.13 0.68
CA THR A 30 9.87 1.30 -0.46
C THR A 30 9.58 2.14 -1.69
N TYR A 31 8.87 3.26 -1.52
CA TYR A 31 8.63 4.22 -2.58
C TYR A 31 9.95 4.72 -3.19
N ASP A 32 10.87 5.24 -2.35
CA ASP A 32 12.16 5.75 -2.79
C ASP A 32 13.00 4.66 -3.51
N ARG A 33 12.95 3.41 -3.02
CA ARG A 33 13.62 2.26 -3.64
C ARG A 33 13.09 1.97 -5.05
N LEU A 34 11.77 2.02 -5.24
CA LEU A 34 11.11 1.72 -6.51
C LEU A 34 11.33 2.86 -7.51
N ILE A 35 11.20 4.12 -7.10
CA ILE A 35 11.54 5.28 -7.93
C ILE A 35 13.00 5.19 -8.41
N LYS A 36 13.94 4.87 -7.51
CA LYS A 36 15.36 4.69 -7.86
C LYS A 36 15.60 3.53 -8.85
N ARG A 37 14.71 2.53 -8.89
CA ARG A 37 14.76 1.42 -9.85
C ARG A 37 14.14 1.75 -11.21
N GLY A 38 13.56 2.93 -11.37
CA GLY A 38 12.98 3.41 -12.63
C GLY A 38 11.47 3.17 -12.78
N PHE A 39 10.77 2.80 -11.70
CA PHE A 39 9.30 2.79 -11.70
C PHE A 39 8.77 4.22 -11.61
N ASP A 40 7.65 4.50 -12.27
CA ASP A 40 7.01 5.82 -12.17
C ASP A 40 6.22 5.98 -10.85
N ASP A 41 5.85 7.22 -10.52
CA ASP A 41 5.16 7.58 -9.29
C ASP A 41 3.82 6.85 -9.14
N LEU A 42 3.01 6.84 -10.20
CA LEU A 42 1.68 6.24 -10.17
C LEU A 42 1.77 4.73 -9.99
N GLN A 43 2.63 4.06 -10.76
CA GLN A 43 2.89 2.63 -10.66
C GLN A 43 3.39 2.26 -9.26
N THR A 44 4.31 3.04 -8.71
CA THR A 44 4.85 2.82 -7.36
C THR A 44 3.76 2.93 -6.30
N ARG A 45 2.92 3.97 -6.37
CA ARG A 45 1.77 4.14 -5.46
C ARG A 45 0.75 3.02 -5.61
N GLN A 46 0.50 2.55 -6.83
CA GLN A 46 -0.39 1.40 -7.08
C GLN A 46 0.14 0.11 -6.44
N MET A 47 1.44 -0.17 -6.54
CA MET A 47 2.06 -1.34 -5.90
C MET A 47 1.95 -1.27 -4.37
N ILE A 48 2.18 -0.09 -3.79
CA ILE A 48 2.03 0.14 -2.34
C ILE A 48 0.55 0.01 -1.93
N ALA A 49 -0.37 0.54 -2.72
CA ALA A 49 -1.81 0.44 -2.50
C ALA A 49 -2.27 -1.02 -2.50
N GLN A 50 -1.76 -1.87 -3.41
CA GLN A 50 -2.07 -3.30 -3.41
C GLN A 50 -1.68 -3.97 -2.08
N CYS A 51 -0.54 -3.60 -1.50
CA CYS A 51 -0.12 -4.12 -0.20
C CYS A 51 -1.09 -3.73 0.93
N LEU A 52 -1.63 -2.50 0.88
CA LEU A 52 -2.61 -2.02 1.86
C LEU A 52 -3.98 -2.68 1.66
N VAL A 53 -4.38 -2.90 0.41
CA VAL A 53 -5.65 -3.54 0.05
C VAL A 53 -5.74 -4.96 0.60
N VAL A 54 -4.64 -5.73 0.65
CA VAL A 54 -4.62 -7.06 1.28
C VAL A 54 -5.11 -6.98 2.73
N GLU A 55 -4.62 -6.02 3.51
CA GLU A 55 -5.01 -5.87 4.91
C GLU A 55 -6.45 -5.36 5.07
N ILE A 56 -6.86 -4.39 4.25
CA ILE A 56 -8.23 -3.86 4.26
C ILE A 56 -9.21 -4.98 3.87
N PHE A 57 -8.89 -5.76 2.84
CA PHE A 57 -9.72 -6.87 2.39
C PHE A 57 -9.84 -7.94 3.48
N ASP A 58 -8.73 -8.34 4.10
CA ASP A 58 -8.75 -9.34 5.17
C ASP A 58 -9.60 -8.88 6.37
N ALA A 59 -9.52 -7.59 6.72
CA ALA A 59 -10.32 -7.00 7.78
C ALA A 59 -11.81 -6.97 7.44
N LEU A 60 -12.17 -6.52 6.23
CA LEU A 60 -13.55 -6.43 5.79
C LEU A 60 -14.19 -7.80 5.54
N LYS A 61 -13.44 -8.75 4.97
CA LYS A 61 -13.97 -10.04 4.53
C LYS A 61 -14.00 -11.08 5.65
N TYR A 62 -12.97 -11.10 6.49
CA TYR A 62 -12.78 -12.14 7.51
C TYR A 62 -12.81 -11.60 8.94
N GLY A 63 -12.98 -10.29 9.14
CA GLY A 63 -13.00 -9.67 10.47
C GLY A 63 -11.65 -9.72 11.19
N LYS A 64 -10.55 -9.92 10.44
CA LYS A 64 -9.20 -9.94 11.02
C LYS A 64 -8.76 -8.53 11.39
N PRO A 65 -7.99 -8.33 12.47
CA PRO A 65 -7.36 -7.04 12.71
C PRO A 65 -6.35 -6.70 11.60
N TYR A 66 -6.15 -5.41 11.35
CA TYR A 66 -5.10 -4.92 10.44
C TYR A 66 -3.72 -5.44 10.87
N ASN A 67 -2.99 -6.09 9.96
CA ASN A 67 -1.68 -6.65 10.24
C ASN A 67 -0.56 -5.77 9.65
N ASN A 68 -0.04 -4.85 10.47
CA ASN A 68 1.05 -3.96 10.06
C ASN A 68 2.34 -4.71 9.70
N GLU A 69 2.63 -5.84 10.36
CA GLU A 69 3.83 -6.62 10.07
C GLU A 69 3.76 -7.26 8.68
N ARG A 70 2.60 -7.80 8.30
CA ARG A 70 2.37 -8.35 6.95
C ARG A 70 2.38 -7.24 5.90
N TYR A 71 1.78 -6.09 6.19
CA TYR A 71 1.87 -4.91 5.32
C TYR A 71 3.32 -4.52 5.03
N VAL A 72 4.14 -4.35 6.08
CA VAL A 72 5.57 -4.01 5.96
C VAL A 72 6.36 -5.10 5.22
N LYS A 73 6.05 -6.38 5.46
CA LYS A 73 6.66 -7.49 4.74
C LYS A 73 6.38 -7.41 3.24
N ASN A 74 5.14 -7.11 2.86
CA ASN A 74 4.73 -6.96 1.47
C ASN A 74 5.40 -5.74 0.81
N LEU A 75 5.49 -4.60 1.50
CA LEU A 75 6.24 -3.43 1.01
C LEU A 75 7.71 -3.76 0.69
N LYS A 76 8.39 -4.49 1.58
CA LYS A 76 9.78 -4.89 1.37
C LYS A 76 9.95 -5.87 0.20
N ALA A 77 8.93 -6.66 -0.11
CA ALA A 77 8.94 -7.62 -1.21
C ALA A 77 8.70 -6.99 -2.59
N LEU A 78 8.12 -5.78 -2.66
CA LEU A 78 7.88 -5.09 -3.93
C LEU A 78 9.17 -4.96 -4.77
N PRO A 79 9.11 -5.21 -6.09
CA PRO A 79 7.91 -5.26 -6.93
C PRO A 79 7.23 -6.62 -7.05
N LYS A 80 7.60 -7.63 -6.23
CA LYS A 80 6.84 -8.89 -6.17
C LYS A 80 5.44 -8.59 -5.62
N GLU A 81 4.41 -9.03 -6.33
CA GLU A 81 3.01 -8.84 -5.90
C GLU A 81 2.80 -9.34 -4.45
N PRO A 82 1.99 -8.62 -3.66
CA PRO A 82 1.63 -9.07 -2.32
C PRO A 82 0.72 -10.31 -2.42
N PHE A 83 0.89 -11.25 -1.49
CA PHE A 83 0.04 -12.43 -1.37
C PHE A 83 -0.76 -12.34 -0.06
N ASP A 84 -1.94 -12.96 -0.04
CA ASP A 84 -2.75 -13.18 1.17
C ASP A 84 -2.04 -14.05 2.21
#